data_AF-A0A4U8Q5R7-F1
#
_entry.id   AF-A0A4U8Q5R7-F1
#
_cell.length_a   1.000
_cell.length_b   1.000
_cell.length_c   1.000
_cell.angle_alpha   90.00
_cell.angle_beta   90.00
_cell.angle_gamma   90.00
#
_symmetry.space_group_name_H-M   'P 1'
#
loop_
_entity.id
_entity.type
_entity.pdbx_description
1 polymer ?
#
loop_
_entity_poly.entity_id
_entity_poly.type
_entity_poly.pdbx_seq_one_letter_code
_entity_poly.pdbx_strand_id
1 'polypeptide(L)'
;MTKDEKEDYLGQSISFDEVKQWYDGYYLSDSKSLFNPRSVSKALMCGMCLNYWTETGPMNEIADCIEHNVDEVREDIVKMVAGIKVPVKLKGYSASELQLDTRDEILSAMVVYGFLSYHDGYLCIPNYELMEKYQDVLTRKSMGEVKKIVDRSKEMLEATLAL
;
A
#
# COMPACT_ATOMS: atom_id res chain seq x y z
N MET A 1 2.84 -18.47 36.05
CA MET A 1 2.69 -17.11 35.50
C MET A 1 2.31 -16.18 36.63
N THR A 2 3.32 -15.59 37.24
CA THR A 2 3.21 -14.56 38.27
C THR A 2 2.88 -13.21 37.62
N LYS A 3 2.32 -12.29 38.41
CA LYS A 3 1.84 -10.97 37.95
C LYS A 3 2.93 -10.08 37.32
N ASP A 4 4.19 -10.44 37.45
CA ASP A 4 5.35 -9.62 37.06
C ASP A 4 5.71 -9.70 35.57
N GLU A 5 5.15 -10.64 34.79
CA GLU A 5 5.40 -10.77 33.34
C GLU A 5 4.45 -9.91 32.47
N LYS A 6 3.58 -9.10 33.09
CA LYS A 6 2.61 -8.25 32.37
C LYS A 6 3.01 -6.77 32.27
N GLU A 7 4.05 -6.32 32.96
CA GLU A 7 4.42 -4.90 32.99
C GLU A 7 5.33 -4.46 31.83
N ASP A 8 5.97 -5.38 31.11
CA ASP A 8 6.92 -5.02 30.04
C ASP A 8 6.25 -4.73 28.68
N TYR A 9 4.95 -5.03 28.53
CA TYR A 9 4.18 -4.80 27.29
C TYR A 9 3.36 -3.50 27.27
N LEU A 10 3.43 -2.69 28.33
CA LEU A 10 2.63 -1.47 28.49
C LEU A 10 3.43 -0.17 28.27
N GLY A 11 4.67 -0.26 27.79
CA GLY A 11 5.63 0.85 27.83
C GLY A 11 6.14 1.40 26.50
N GLN A 12 5.81 0.84 25.33
CA GLN A 12 6.21 1.44 24.07
C GLN A 12 5.13 2.41 23.56
N SER A 13 5.38 3.70 23.75
CA SER A 13 4.64 4.72 23.01
C SER A 13 5.10 4.70 21.56
N ILE A 14 4.24 4.25 20.65
CA ILE A 14 4.47 4.43 19.21
C ILE A 14 4.64 5.91 18.91
N SER A 15 5.65 6.26 18.12
CA SER A 15 5.88 7.66 17.76
C SER A 15 4.86 8.11 16.70
N PHE A 16 4.54 9.41 16.67
CA PHE A 16 3.68 9.95 15.61
C PHE A 16 4.29 9.74 14.22
N ASP A 17 5.61 9.85 14.09
CA ASP A 17 6.31 9.66 12.82
C ASP A 17 6.22 8.22 12.31
N GLU A 18 6.31 7.24 13.21
CA GLU A 18 6.11 5.83 12.89
C GLU A 18 4.66 5.58 12.42
N VAL A 19 3.67 6.11 13.14
CA VAL A 19 2.25 6.03 12.74
C VAL A 19 2.02 6.69 11.38
N LYS A 20 2.70 7.81 11.11
CA LYS A 20 2.62 8.52 9.82
C LYS A 20 3.23 7.70 8.70
N GLN A 21 4.42 7.15 8.89
CA GLN A 21 5.06 6.28 7.91
C GLN A 21 4.19 5.06 7.56
N TRP A 22 3.58 4.45 8.58
CA TRP A 22 2.81 3.22 8.39
C TRP A 22 1.44 3.45 7.77
N TYR A 23 0.75 4.52 8.15
CA TYR A 23 -0.69 4.63 7.92
C TYR A 23 -1.16 5.90 7.20
N ASP A 24 -0.32 6.93 7.05
CA ASP A 24 -0.63 8.16 6.29
C ASP A 24 -0.32 7.98 4.80
N GLY A 25 -1.08 8.65 3.92
CA GLY A 25 -0.83 8.54 2.47
C GLY A 25 -2.01 8.77 1.53
N TYR A 26 -3.22 8.91 2.07
CA TYR A 26 -4.38 9.33 1.30
C TYR A 26 -4.51 10.84 1.32
N TYR A 27 -5.15 11.44 0.32
CA TYR A 27 -5.27 12.89 0.24
C TYR A 27 -6.73 13.32 0.09
N LEU A 28 -7.08 14.37 0.83
CA LEU A 28 -8.29 15.15 0.61
C LEU A 28 -8.13 16.07 -0.61
N SER A 29 -9.26 16.64 -1.04
CA SER A 29 -9.29 17.63 -2.13
C SER A 29 -8.49 18.91 -1.81
N ASP A 30 -8.24 19.20 -0.54
CA ASP A 30 -7.44 20.34 -0.06
C ASP A 30 -5.97 19.97 0.22
N SER A 31 -5.49 18.84 -0.33
CA SER A 31 -4.13 18.30 -0.16
C SER A 31 -3.74 17.94 1.27
N LYS A 32 -4.68 17.92 2.21
CA LYS A 32 -4.42 17.34 3.54
C LYS A 32 -4.34 15.83 3.44
N SER A 33 -3.36 15.26 4.15
CA SER A 33 -3.19 13.82 4.20
C SER A 33 -4.17 13.19 5.19
N LEU A 34 -4.52 11.94 4.93
CA LEU A 34 -5.41 11.12 5.73
C LEU A 34 -4.75 9.79 6.05
N PHE A 35 -4.86 9.43 7.32
CA PHE A 35 -4.45 8.13 7.82
C PHE A 35 -5.51 7.07 7.54
N ASN A 36 -5.12 5.81 7.47
CA ASN A 36 -6.03 4.67 7.62
C ASN A 36 -6.52 4.60 9.09
N PRO A 37 -7.75 5.02 9.41
CA PRO A 37 -8.20 5.17 10.79
C PRO A 37 -8.28 3.83 11.52
N ARG A 38 -8.57 2.75 10.80
CA ARG A 38 -8.62 1.39 11.36
C ARG A 38 -7.23 0.96 11.82
N SER A 39 -6.22 1.11 10.95
CA SER A 39 -4.86 0.70 11.26
C SER A 39 -4.25 1.55 12.37
N VAL A 40 -4.49 2.87 12.38
CA VAL A 40 -4.09 3.75 13.50
C VAL A 40 -4.73 3.30 14.81
N SER A 41 -6.03 3.03 14.81
CA SER A 41 -6.72 2.54 16.02
C SER A 41 -6.13 1.22 16.52
N LYS A 42 -5.79 0.29 15.61
CA LYS A 42 -5.16 -0.99 15.98
C LYS A 42 -3.76 -0.80 16.52
N ALA A 43 -2.95 0.05 15.89
CA ALA A 43 -1.59 0.35 16.33
C ALA A 43 -1.59 0.92 17.76
N LEU A 44 -2.47 1.89 18.03
CA LEU A 44 -2.62 2.50 19.36
C LEU A 44 -3.10 1.51 20.42
N MET A 45 -3.99 0.58 20.06
CA MET A 45 -4.45 -0.47 20.98
C MET A 45 -3.38 -1.54 21.26
N CYS A 46 -2.55 -1.86 20.27
CA CYS A 46 -1.54 -2.90 20.35
C CYS A 46 -0.16 -2.39 20.79
N GLY A 47 0.06 -1.08 20.77
CA GLY A 47 1.34 -0.45 21.11
C GLY A 47 2.45 -0.66 20.08
N MET A 48 2.12 -1.03 18.83
CA MET A 48 3.09 -1.30 17.76
C MET A 48 2.49 -0.97 16.39
N CYS A 49 3.31 -0.50 15.45
CA CYS A 49 2.89 -0.38 14.05
C CYS A 49 3.15 -1.69 13.30
N LEU A 50 2.10 -2.28 12.75
CA LEU A 50 2.12 -3.49 11.94
C LEU A 50 1.16 -3.35 10.75
N ASN A 51 1.21 -4.32 9.85
CA ASN A 51 0.24 -4.46 8.79
C ASN A 51 -1.12 -4.90 9.37
N TYR A 52 -2.07 -3.97 9.45
CA TYR A 52 -3.44 -4.21 9.91
C TYR A 52 -4.45 -4.28 8.77
N TRP A 53 -3.97 -4.21 7.52
CA TRP A 53 -4.77 -4.42 6.34
C TRP A 53 -5.29 -5.86 6.31
N THR A 54 -6.60 -6.02 6.40
CA THR A 54 -7.23 -7.33 6.28
C THR A 54 -7.31 -7.69 4.81
N GLU A 55 -6.80 -8.87 4.44
CA GLU A 55 -7.00 -9.41 3.09
C GLU A 55 -8.50 -9.57 2.82
N THR A 56 -9.02 -8.71 1.95
CA THR A 56 -10.41 -8.75 1.48
C THR A 56 -10.46 -9.38 0.09
N GLY A 57 -11.61 -9.96 -0.30
CA GLY A 57 -11.84 -10.51 -1.65
C GLY A 57 -11.29 -9.66 -2.80
N PRO A 58 -11.50 -8.33 -2.82
CA PRO A 58 -10.95 -7.45 -3.85
C PRO A 58 -9.42 -7.46 -4.00
N MET A 59 -8.66 -7.75 -2.94
CA MET A 59 -7.20 -7.82 -3.04
C MET A 59 -6.75 -9.06 -3.82
N ASN A 60 -7.50 -10.17 -3.73
CA ASN A 60 -7.17 -11.38 -4.49
C ASN A 60 -7.37 -11.16 -5.99
N GLU A 61 -8.51 -10.57 -6.36
CA GLU A 61 -8.81 -10.23 -7.77
C GLU A 61 -7.77 -9.27 -8.34
N ILE A 62 -7.37 -8.26 -7.55
CA ILE A 62 -6.32 -7.32 -7.94
C ILE A 62 -4.94 -8.00 -8.06
N ALA A 63 -4.59 -8.89 -7.13
CA ALA A 63 -3.35 -9.65 -7.22
C ALA A 63 -3.32 -10.52 -8.49
N ASP A 64 -4.45 -11.11 -8.86
CA ASP A 64 -4.59 -11.89 -10.10
C ASP A 64 -4.41 -11.01 -11.34
N CYS A 65 -4.98 -9.79 -11.38
CA CYS A 65 -4.75 -8.84 -12.47
C CYS A 65 -3.26 -8.49 -12.62
N ILE A 66 -2.55 -8.27 -11.50
CA ILE A 66 -1.11 -7.99 -11.49
C ILE A 66 -0.32 -9.22 -11.95
N GLU A 67 -0.67 -10.43 -11.49
CA GLU A 67 -0.01 -11.70 -11.82
C GLU A 67 -0.16 -12.14 -13.28
N HIS A 68 -1.25 -11.75 -13.93
CA HIS A 68 -1.45 -12.01 -15.36
C HIS A 68 -0.99 -10.84 -16.23
N ASN A 69 -0.53 -9.76 -15.61
CA ASN A 69 -0.17 -8.50 -16.25
C ASN A 69 -1.25 -7.97 -17.19
N VAL A 70 -2.49 -7.97 -16.73
CA VAL A 70 -3.63 -7.46 -17.50
C VAL A 70 -3.36 -5.99 -17.81
N ASP A 71 -3.33 -5.66 -19.10
CA ASP A 71 -3.09 -4.32 -19.64
C ASP A 71 -1.92 -3.55 -19.00
N GLU A 72 -0.78 -4.21 -18.78
CA GLU A 72 0.46 -3.58 -18.28
C GLU A 72 0.32 -2.95 -16.87
N VAL A 73 -0.69 -3.35 -16.09
CA VAL A 73 -0.89 -2.85 -14.72
C VAL A 73 0.30 -3.18 -13.84
N ARG A 74 0.99 -4.31 -14.07
CA ARG A 74 2.15 -4.70 -13.26
C ARG A 74 3.27 -3.68 -13.36
N GLU A 75 3.55 -3.16 -14.55
CA GLU A 75 4.61 -2.20 -14.80
C GLU A 75 4.39 -0.92 -13.99
N ASP A 76 3.12 -0.50 -13.83
CA ASP A 76 2.79 0.66 -13.02
C ASP A 76 2.90 0.39 -11.52
N ILE A 77 2.53 -0.79 -11.06
CA ILE A 77 2.76 -1.20 -9.66
C ILE A 77 4.26 -1.24 -9.36
N VAL A 78 5.07 -1.78 -10.27
CA VAL A 78 6.55 -1.79 -10.13
C VAL A 78 7.11 -0.37 -10.04
N LYS A 79 6.63 0.56 -10.87
CA LYS A 79 7.02 1.98 -10.79
C LYS A 79 6.66 2.58 -9.43
N MET A 80 5.43 2.34 -8.94
CA MET A 80 4.99 2.90 -7.65
C MET A 80 5.73 2.29 -6.45
N VAL A 81 6.09 1.00 -6.50
CA VAL A 81 6.97 0.36 -5.51
C VAL A 81 8.36 1.01 -5.51
N ALA A 82 8.85 1.44 -6.67
CA ALA A 82 10.08 2.22 -6.80
C ALA A 82 9.94 3.72 -6.43
N GLY A 83 8.78 4.12 -5.88
CA GLY A 83 8.49 5.51 -5.51
C GLY A 83 8.18 6.44 -6.68
N ILE A 84 8.04 5.90 -7.90
CA ILE A 84 7.71 6.67 -9.10
C ILE A 84 6.19 6.79 -9.19
N LYS A 85 5.69 8.03 -9.11
CA LYS A 85 4.26 8.33 -9.28
C LYS A 85 3.82 8.04 -10.72
N VAL A 86 2.65 7.43 -10.87
CA VAL A 86 2.09 7.06 -12.19
C VAL A 86 1.01 8.06 -12.58
N PRO A 87 1.14 8.78 -13.71
CA PRO A 87 0.09 9.69 -14.17
C PRO A 87 -1.12 8.89 -14.68
N VAL A 88 -2.31 9.33 -14.30
CA VAL A 88 -3.57 8.72 -14.79
C VAL A 88 -4.66 9.78 -14.89
N LYS A 89 -5.59 9.58 -15.82
CA LYS A 89 -6.82 10.38 -15.93
C LYS A 89 -7.99 9.53 -15.49
N LEU A 90 -8.27 9.48 -14.19
CA LEU A 90 -9.45 8.80 -13.68
C LEU A 90 -10.70 9.55 -14.17
N LYS A 91 -11.51 8.91 -15.00
CA LYS A 91 -12.82 9.42 -15.41
C LYS A 91 -13.89 8.82 -14.52
N GLY A 92 -14.17 9.47 -13.38
CA GLY A 92 -15.42 9.34 -12.63
C GLY A 92 -16.02 7.92 -12.50
N TYR A 93 -15.20 6.90 -12.25
CA TYR A 93 -15.69 5.54 -12.06
C TYR A 93 -16.39 5.46 -10.70
N SER A 94 -17.70 5.23 -10.72
CA SER A 94 -18.46 4.94 -9.50
C SER A 94 -18.10 3.54 -8.98
N ALA A 95 -18.20 3.31 -7.67
CA ALA A 95 -18.00 1.97 -7.09
C ALA A 95 -18.92 0.90 -7.71
N SER A 96 -20.03 1.32 -8.35
CA SER A 96 -20.98 0.47 -9.07
C SER A 96 -20.59 0.09 -10.50
N GLU A 97 -19.58 0.76 -11.09
CA GLU A 97 -19.17 0.57 -12.50
C GLU A 97 -17.78 -0.06 -12.62
N LEU A 98 -17.23 -0.60 -11.53
CA LEU A 98 -15.91 -1.23 -11.52
C LEU A 98 -15.92 -2.52 -12.35
N GLN A 99 -15.54 -2.41 -13.62
CA GLN A 99 -15.06 -3.52 -14.42
C GLN A 99 -13.54 -3.65 -14.22
N LEU A 100 -12.96 -4.82 -14.53
CA LEU A 100 -11.52 -5.08 -14.44
C LEU A 100 -10.95 -5.45 -15.82
N ASP A 101 -11.47 -4.81 -16.87
CA ASP A 101 -11.16 -5.17 -18.25
C ASP A 101 -10.02 -4.33 -18.81
N THR A 102 -9.92 -3.06 -18.41
CA THR A 102 -8.86 -2.14 -18.88
C THR A 102 -7.92 -1.68 -17.78
N ARG A 103 -6.68 -1.29 -18.16
CA ARG A 103 -5.70 -0.67 -17.24
C ARG A 103 -6.31 0.42 -16.36
N ASP A 104 -7.01 1.39 -16.96
CA ASP A 104 -7.55 2.55 -16.23
C ASP A 104 -8.69 2.14 -15.30
N GLU A 105 -9.50 1.15 -15.66
CA GLU A 105 -10.55 0.61 -14.80
C GLU A 105 -9.98 -0.17 -13.61
N ILE A 106 -8.95 -1.01 -13.84
CA ILE A 106 -8.25 -1.74 -12.77
C ILE A 106 -7.61 -0.76 -11.79
N LEU A 107 -6.90 0.25 -12.29
CA LEU A 107 -6.29 1.28 -11.44
C LEU A 107 -7.34 2.14 -10.71
N SER A 108 -8.49 2.40 -11.34
CA SER A 108 -9.62 3.08 -10.70
C SER A 108 -10.23 2.23 -9.58
N ALA A 109 -10.40 0.93 -9.80
CA ALA A 109 -10.87 -0.02 -8.80
C ALA A 109 -9.92 -0.04 -7.59
N MET A 110 -8.61 -0.08 -7.84
CA MET A 110 -7.60 0.00 -6.78
C MET A 110 -7.72 1.28 -5.95
N VAL A 111 -8.04 2.43 -6.55
CA VAL A 111 -8.27 3.68 -5.81
C VAL A 111 -9.55 3.60 -4.98
N VAL A 112 -10.65 3.11 -5.56
CA VAL A 112 -11.94 2.99 -4.86
C VAL A 112 -11.86 2.02 -3.67
N TYR A 113 -11.13 0.91 -3.82
CA TYR A 113 -10.90 -0.06 -2.75
C TYR A 113 -9.85 0.41 -1.73
N GLY A 114 -9.19 1.54 -1.97
CA GLY A 114 -8.16 2.08 -1.09
C GLY A 114 -6.85 1.29 -1.14
N PHE A 115 -6.52 0.63 -2.25
CA PHE A 115 -5.20 0.03 -2.47
C PHE A 115 -4.19 1.03 -3.04
N LEU A 116 -4.67 2.04 -3.77
CA LEU A 116 -3.88 3.15 -4.27
C LEU A 116 -4.45 4.49 -3.81
N SER A 117 -3.59 5.49 -3.73
CA SER A 117 -3.96 6.88 -3.50
C SER A 117 -3.88 7.66 -4.81
N TYR A 118 -4.89 8.48 -5.06
CA TYR A 118 -4.93 9.40 -6.19
C TYR A 118 -4.84 10.84 -5.68
N HIS A 119 -3.84 11.58 -6.17
CA HIS A 119 -3.69 13.00 -5.86
C HIS A 119 -3.09 13.74 -7.06
N ASP A 120 -3.72 14.86 -7.43
CA ASP A 120 -3.23 15.77 -8.47
C ASP A 120 -2.91 15.09 -9.82
N GLY A 121 -3.73 14.13 -10.25
CA GLY A 121 -3.49 13.42 -11.52
C GLY A 121 -2.51 12.24 -11.43
N TYR A 122 -2.02 11.91 -10.25
CA TYR A 122 -1.05 10.84 -10.03
C TYR A 122 -1.55 9.78 -9.06
N LEU A 123 -1.12 8.54 -9.32
CA LEU A 123 -1.27 7.41 -8.43
C LEU A 123 0.02 7.15 -7.66
N CYS A 124 -0.13 6.76 -6.41
CA CYS A 124 0.93 6.23 -5.58
C CYS A 124 0.41 5.15 -4.62
N ILE A 125 1.31 4.30 -4.14
CA ILE A 125 1.02 3.46 -2.98
C ILE A 125 0.98 4.40 -1.76
N PRO A 126 -0.12 4.43 -0.99
CA PRO A 126 -0.32 5.45 0.05
C PRO A 126 0.69 5.32 1.18
N ASN A 127 0.86 4.12 1.71
CA ASN A 127 1.49 3.92 3.01
C ASN A 127 2.29 2.60 3.05
N TYR A 128 3.02 2.40 4.14
CA TYR A 128 3.91 1.25 4.28
C TYR A 128 3.14 -0.10 4.33
N GLU A 129 1.92 -0.13 4.89
CA GLU A 129 1.11 -1.36 4.92
C GLU A 129 0.85 -1.91 3.51
N LEU A 130 0.46 -1.04 2.58
CA LEU A 130 0.17 -1.44 1.21
C LEU A 130 1.46 -1.67 0.42
N MET A 131 2.54 -0.94 0.72
CA MET A 131 3.86 -1.19 0.14
C MET A 131 4.32 -2.63 0.41
N GLU A 132 4.23 -3.10 1.66
CA GLU A 132 4.58 -4.49 2.00
C GLU A 132 3.73 -5.49 1.19
N LYS A 133 2.42 -5.26 1.09
CA LYS A 133 1.52 -6.15 0.33
C LYS A 133 1.88 -6.20 -1.16
N TYR A 134 2.21 -5.08 -1.77
CA TYR A 134 2.64 -5.07 -3.18
C TYR A 134 3.99 -5.75 -3.37
N GLN A 135 4.95 -5.55 -2.47
CA GLN A 135 6.22 -6.27 -2.50
C GLN A 135 6.02 -7.78 -2.37
N ASP A 136 5.14 -8.23 -1.48
CA ASP A 136 4.78 -9.65 -1.34
C ASP A 136 4.20 -10.21 -2.64
N VAL A 137 3.27 -9.49 -3.28
CA VAL A 137 2.70 -9.89 -4.58
C VAL A 137 3.77 -9.97 -5.66
N LEU A 138 4.66 -8.97 -5.76
CA LEU A 138 5.70 -8.91 -6.80
C LEU A 138 6.86 -9.90 -6.57
N THR A 139 7.02 -10.42 -5.35
CA THR A 139 8.06 -11.42 -5.03
C THR A 139 7.56 -12.87 -5.16
N ARG A 140 6.27 -13.08 -5.49
CA ARG A 140 5.69 -14.40 -5.77
C ARG A 140 6.43 -15.10 -6.91
N LYS A 141 6.50 -16.44 -6.84
CA LYS A 141 7.21 -17.26 -7.85
C LYS A 141 6.67 -17.06 -9.27
N SER A 142 5.38 -16.74 -9.41
CA SER A 142 4.73 -16.44 -10.70
C SER A 142 5.31 -15.20 -11.40
N MET A 143 6.01 -14.31 -10.68
CA MET A 143 6.50 -13.02 -11.19
C MET A 143 7.88 -13.07 -11.87
N GLY A 144 8.57 -14.21 -11.86
CA GLY A 144 9.81 -14.43 -12.62
C GLY A 144 10.88 -13.32 -12.41
N GLU A 145 11.23 -12.61 -13.49
CA GLU A 145 12.29 -11.58 -13.52
C GLU A 145 11.93 -10.27 -12.79
N VAL A 146 10.64 -9.98 -12.56
CA VAL A 146 10.19 -8.74 -11.89
C VAL A 146 10.67 -8.68 -10.45
N LYS A 147 10.77 -9.84 -9.80
CA LYS A 147 11.31 -9.98 -8.44
C LYS A 147 12.68 -9.32 -8.29
N LYS A 148 13.59 -9.51 -9.26
CA LYS A 148 14.96 -8.96 -9.21
C LYS A 148 14.99 -7.43 -9.27
N ILE A 149 13.99 -6.82 -9.91
CA ILE A 149 13.88 -5.36 -10.04
C ILE A 149 13.40 -4.76 -8.72
N VAL A 150 12.39 -5.39 -8.10
CA VAL A 150 11.84 -4.96 -6.81
C VAL A 150 12.88 -5.05 -5.70
N ASP A 151 13.61 -6.17 -5.63
CA ASP A 151 14.67 -6.36 -4.63
C ASP A 151 15.74 -5.24 -4.70
N ARG A 152 16.17 -4.87 -5.92
CA ARG A 152 17.12 -3.76 -6.15
C ARG A 152 16.55 -2.39 -5.77
N SER A 153 15.26 -2.17 -5.99
CA SER A 153 14.61 -0.91 -5.63
C SER A 153 14.55 -0.73 -4.10
N LYS A 154 14.33 -1.83 -3.36
CA LYS A 154 14.32 -1.82 -1.89
C LYS A 154 15.69 -1.46 -1.32
N GLU A 155 16.75 -2.09 -1.83
CA GLU A 155 18.13 -1.77 -1.44
C GLU A 155 18.47 -0.28 -1.65
N MET A 156 18.01 0.30 -2.76
CA MET A 156 18.24 1.72 -3.07
C MET A 156 17.46 2.66 -2.14
N LEU A 157 16.21 2.33 -1.81
CA LEU A 157 15.39 3.13 -0.89
C LEU A 157 15.94 3.08 0.53
N GLU A 158 16.31 1.90 1.03
CA GLU A 158 16.94 1.71 2.34
C GLU A 158 18.28 2.46 2.44
N ALA A 159 19.10 2.43 1.38
CA ALA A 159 20.37 3.17 1.33
C ALA A 159 20.18 4.70 1.39
N THR A 160 19.06 5.22 0.91
CA THR A 160 18.77 6.67 0.90
C THR A 160 18.17 7.14 2.22
N LEU A 161 17.42 6.28 2.93
CA LEU A 161 16.87 6.56 4.25
C LEU A 161 17.90 6.43 5.39
N ALA A 162 19.04 5.78 5.14
CA ALA A 162 20.14 5.62 6.08
C ALA A 162 21.19 6.77 6.03
N LEU A 163 20.96 7.80 5.21
CA LEU A 163 21.76 9.02 5.08
C LEU A 163 21.10 10.20 5.82
#